data_AF-A0A9X5H6E5-F1
#
_entry.id   AF-A0A9X5H6E5-F1
#
_cell.length_a   1.000
_cell.length_b   1.000
_cell.length_c   1.000
_cell.angle_alpha   90.00
_cell.angle_beta   90.00
_cell.angle_gamma   90.00
#
_symmetry.space_group_name_H-M   'P 1'
#
loop_
_entity.id
_entity.type
_entity.pdbx_description
1 polymer ?
#
loop_
_entity_poly.entity_id
_entity_poly.type
_entity_poly.pdbx_seq_one_letter_code
_entity_poly.pdbx_strand_id
1 'polypeptide(L)'
;MNEKMKNKERILIVDDSEMNRMILADMLEDQYEILEAADGARGIAIMQQMGSQISLVLLDIVMPEMDGFEVLAVMNQKKWIEDVPVIMISAESTPSYVQRAYELGVTDYISRPFDSLVVQRRVINTIMLYAKQRKLIQMVTKQMYEKEKNASLMVTILSHIVEFRNGESGLHVLHIQTITELILKSLLGKTDQYKLSHEDINMITMASALHDIGKIAIPSEVLNKPGRFTAEEYEVMKTHSAVGASMLKDLPFHQDELLVKVAYQICRWHHERYDGRGYPDGLKGEEIPISAQVVSMADVYDALTSERVYKKAFSHEAALQMIQDGECGTFNPILVECLLDVADSLLEEMKSASLNNKNEKEMRSIVDEILHHEELDDTNSALHYLEDERAKNQFYASISREIQFEYTVSPSVLTLTDWSAKTLGLTEVTIEPLKNEKTWAAMSRQDMQNLQELLRGTSPEEPDVRYRCTTRIRGKDHACEFVCRAVWSDEEKPQYLGAYGKVLDDRDE
;
A
#
# COMPACT_ATOMS: atom_id res chain seq x y z
N MET A 1 -31.20 30.04 -0.66
CA MET A 1 -31.98 28.78 -0.64
C MET A 1 -31.28 27.81 -1.56
N ASN A 2 -30.29 27.10 -1.01
CA ASN A 2 -29.59 25.96 -1.61
C ASN A 2 -28.58 25.50 -0.55
N GLU A 3 -29.12 24.94 0.55
CA GLU A 3 -28.30 24.06 1.38
C GLU A 3 -28.12 22.77 0.58
N LYS A 4 -26.85 22.39 0.43
CA LYS A 4 -26.34 21.13 -0.12
C LYS A 4 -27.38 20.01 -0.06
N MET A 5 -27.70 19.41 -1.21
CA MET A 5 -28.35 18.10 -1.25
C MET A 5 -27.44 17.11 -0.50
N LYS A 6 -27.65 16.97 0.81
CA LYS A 6 -27.15 15.85 1.59
C LYS A 6 -27.81 14.62 0.99
N ASN A 7 -27.02 13.70 0.48
CA ASN A 7 -27.49 12.37 0.14
C ASN A 7 -28.17 11.81 1.41
N LYS A 8 -29.49 11.65 1.39
CA LYS A 8 -30.22 11.14 2.54
C LYS A 8 -29.83 9.67 2.73
N GLU A 9 -29.61 9.23 3.96
CA GLU A 9 -29.40 7.81 4.27
C GLU A 9 -30.66 7.02 3.86
N ARG A 10 -30.49 5.81 3.34
CA ARG A 10 -31.61 4.98 2.87
C ARG A 10 -32.08 4.01 3.94
N ILE A 11 -33.39 3.89 4.09
CA ILE A 11 -34.05 2.91 4.95
C ILE A 11 -34.90 2.01 4.09
N LEU A 12 -34.71 0.70 4.20
CA LEU A 12 -35.56 -0.29 3.55
C LEU A 12 -36.67 -0.74 4.50
N ILE A 13 -37.92 -0.59 4.08
CA ILE A 13 -39.10 -1.06 4.81
C ILE A 13 -39.66 -2.28 4.08
N VAL A 14 -39.69 -3.42 4.78
CA VAL A 14 -40.19 -4.69 4.27
C VAL A 14 -41.40 -5.09 5.11
N ASP A 15 -42.60 -4.93 4.55
CA ASP A 15 -43.88 -5.18 5.24
C ASP A 15 -44.94 -5.49 4.18
N ASP A 16 -45.77 -6.50 4.40
CA ASP A 16 -46.80 -6.92 3.44
C ASP A 16 -47.97 -5.93 3.35
N SER A 17 -48.19 -5.16 4.43
CA SER A 17 -49.23 -4.15 4.50
C SER A 17 -48.80 -2.81 3.90
N GLU A 18 -49.43 -2.44 2.80
CA GLU A 18 -49.25 -1.11 2.19
C GLU A 18 -49.50 0.04 3.18
N MET A 19 -50.52 -0.10 4.04
CA MET A 19 -50.82 0.90 5.07
C MET A 19 -49.66 1.07 6.06
N ASN A 20 -49.02 -0.02 6.51
CA ASN A 20 -47.90 0.07 7.43
C ASN A 20 -46.69 0.73 6.78
N ARG A 21 -46.38 0.36 5.53
CA ARG A 21 -45.28 0.99 4.77
C ARG A 21 -45.51 2.48 4.60
N MET A 22 -46.73 2.90 4.24
CA MET A 22 -47.09 4.33 4.13
C MET A 22 -46.93 5.07 5.46
N ILE A 23 -47.37 4.48 6.58
CA ILE A 23 -47.24 5.11 7.92
C ILE A 23 -45.77 5.28 8.30
N LEU A 24 -44.96 4.24 8.12
CA LEU A 24 -43.53 4.28 8.46
C LEU A 24 -42.75 5.21 7.52
N ALA A 25 -43.11 5.26 6.24
CA ALA A 25 -42.56 6.18 5.27
C ALA A 25 -42.85 7.64 5.66
N ASP A 26 -44.12 7.98 5.94
CA ASP A 26 -44.54 9.32 6.40
C ASP A 26 -43.79 9.74 7.69
N MET A 27 -43.54 8.79 8.60
CA MET A 27 -42.78 9.06 9.82
C MET A 27 -41.28 9.36 9.59
N LEU A 28 -40.69 8.96 8.45
CA LEU A 28 -39.24 8.95 8.24
C LEU A 28 -38.75 9.70 6.99
N GLU A 29 -39.62 9.98 6.01
CA GLU A 29 -39.28 10.57 4.70
C GLU A 29 -38.66 11.98 4.78
N ASP A 30 -38.94 12.72 5.85
CA ASP A 30 -38.34 14.02 6.11
C ASP A 30 -36.81 13.94 6.21
N GLN A 31 -36.28 12.89 6.85
CA GLN A 31 -34.84 12.74 7.14
C GLN A 31 -34.14 11.69 6.27
N TYR A 32 -34.89 10.70 5.78
CA TYR A 32 -34.34 9.53 5.09
C TYR A 32 -34.93 9.35 3.70
N GLU A 33 -34.21 8.66 2.83
CA GLU A 33 -34.76 8.13 1.58
C GLU A 33 -35.35 6.75 1.86
N ILE A 34 -36.64 6.55 1.53
CA ILE A 34 -37.36 5.32 1.88
C ILE A 34 -37.43 4.40 0.68
N LEU A 35 -36.96 3.17 0.87
CA LEU A 35 -37.15 2.07 -0.06
C LEU A 35 -38.24 1.15 0.52
N GLU A 36 -39.15 0.67 -0.32
CA GLU A 36 -40.24 -0.19 0.11
C GLU A 36 -40.20 -1.56 -0.59
N ALA A 37 -40.44 -2.61 0.18
CA ALA A 37 -40.66 -3.96 -0.31
C ALA A 37 -41.96 -4.52 0.28
N ALA A 38 -42.79 -5.11 -0.59
CA ALA A 38 -44.09 -5.66 -0.21
C ALA A 38 -44.03 -7.11 0.31
N ASP A 39 -42.86 -7.72 0.31
CA ASP A 39 -42.63 -9.10 0.76
C ASP A 39 -41.13 -9.34 1.00
N GLY A 40 -40.79 -10.42 1.70
CA GLY A 40 -39.42 -10.77 2.03
C GLY A 40 -38.53 -11.01 0.80
N ALA A 41 -39.08 -11.58 -0.28
CA ALA A 41 -38.33 -11.89 -1.50
C ALA A 41 -37.87 -10.62 -2.23
N ARG A 42 -38.74 -9.60 -2.33
CA ARG A 42 -38.40 -8.28 -2.85
C ARG A 42 -37.41 -7.56 -1.94
N GLY A 43 -37.57 -7.69 -0.63
CA GLY A 43 -36.62 -7.14 0.35
C GLY A 43 -35.20 -7.66 0.11
N ILE A 44 -35.05 -8.97 -0.06
CA ILE A 44 -33.77 -9.60 -0.39
C ILE A 44 -33.26 -9.14 -1.76
N ALA A 45 -34.11 -9.03 -2.78
CA ALA A 45 -33.69 -8.56 -4.10
C ALA A 45 -33.12 -7.14 -4.06
N ILE A 46 -33.72 -6.24 -3.27
CA ILE A 46 -33.21 -4.89 -3.05
C ILE A 46 -31.87 -4.93 -2.30
N MET A 47 -31.76 -5.75 -1.24
CA MET A 47 -30.49 -5.95 -0.52
C MET A 47 -29.38 -6.48 -1.44
N GLN A 48 -29.68 -7.37 -2.38
CA GLN A 48 -28.71 -7.86 -3.36
C GLN A 48 -28.27 -6.77 -4.34
N GLN A 49 -29.18 -5.90 -4.76
CA GLN A 49 -28.88 -4.88 -5.75
C GLN A 49 -28.17 -3.66 -5.17
N MET A 50 -28.47 -3.29 -3.92
CA MET A 50 -28.00 -2.03 -3.33
C MET A 50 -27.83 -2.07 -1.80
N GLY A 51 -27.58 -3.24 -1.22
CA GLY A 51 -27.43 -3.43 0.23
C GLY A 51 -26.40 -2.51 0.88
N SER A 52 -25.29 -2.22 0.19
CA SER A 52 -24.24 -1.30 0.65
C SER A 52 -24.72 0.15 0.85
N GLN A 53 -25.81 0.54 0.19
CA GLN A 53 -26.39 1.89 0.27
C GLN A 53 -27.50 1.99 1.31
N ILE A 54 -27.90 0.87 1.94
CA ILE A 54 -28.97 0.80 2.94
C ILE A 54 -28.37 0.95 4.33
N SER A 55 -28.89 1.90 5.11
CA SER A 55 -28.41 2.20 6.45
C SER A 55 -29.18 1.48 7.55
N LEU A 56 -30.38 0.99 7.25
CA LEU A 56 -31.26 0.29 8.19
C LEU A 56 -32.33 -0.49 7.42
N VAL A 57 -32.69 -1.67 7.92
CA VAL A 57 -33.89 -2.40 7.49
C VAL A 57 -34.94 -2.39 8.59
N LEU A 58 -36.15 -1.97 8.27
CA LEU A 58 -37.36 -2.18 9.06
C LEU A 58 -38.08 -3.40 8.50
N LEU A 59 -38.17 -4.49 9.26
CA LEU A 59 -38.61 -5.79 8.75
C LEU A 59 -39.80 -6.33 9.54
N ASP A 60 -40.93 -6.56 8.88
CA ASP A 60 -42.06 -7.26 9.49
C ASP A 60 -41.71 -8.73 9.75
N ILE A 61 -42.23 -9.27 10.85
CA ILE A 61 -42.13 -10.71 11.15
C ILE A 61 -43.05 -11.50 10.24
N VAL A 62 -44.32 -11.10 10.13
CA VAL A 62 -45.37 -11.93 9.53
C VAL A 62 -45.66 -11.43 8.12
N MET A 63 -45.11 -12.12 7.13
CA MET A 63 -45.34 -11.82 5.71
C MET A 63 -45.69 -13.10 4.94
N PRO A 64 -46.49 -13.02 3.86
CA PRO A 64 -46.74 -14.15 2.98
C PRO A 64 -45.48 -14.63 2.24
N GLU A 65 -45.46 -15.91 1.90
CA GLU A 65 -44.40 -16.61 1.15
C GLU A 65 -43.05 -16.69 1.86
N MET A 66 -42.46 -15.55 2.22
CA MET A 66 -41.19 -15.45 2.93
C MET A 66 -41.34 -14.53 4.14
N ASP A 67 -41.25 -15.11 5.34
CA ASP A 67 -41.41 -14.39 6.60
C ASP A 67 -40.12 -13.62 7.00
N GLY A 68 -40.24 -12.75 8.01
CA GLY A 68 -39.09 -11.94 8.47
C GLY A 68 -37.94 -12.77 9.04
N PHE A 69 -38.20 -13.97 9.58
CA PHE A 69 -37.14 -14.84 10.06
C PHE A 69 -36.39 -15.52 8.92
N GLU A 70 -37.07 -15.87 7.84
CA GLU A 70 -36.46 -16.37 6.62
C GLU A 70 -35.57 -15.30 5.97
N VAL A 71 -36.02 -14.04 5.94
CA VAL A 71 -35.18 -12.91 5.50
C VAL A 71 -33.92 -12.79 6.37
N LEU A 72 -34.06 -12.81 7.70
CA LEU A 72 -32.91 -12.77 8.62
C LEU A 72 -31.95 -13.97 8.45
N ALA A 73 -32.49 -15.16 8.16
CA ALA A 73 -31.66 -16.33 7.89
C ALA A 73 -30.81 -16.14 6.62
N VAL A 74 -31.39 -15.55 5.57
CA VAL A 74 -30.64 -15.21 4.35
C VAL A 74 -29.61 -14.10 4.64
N MET A 75 -29.98 -13.07 5.39
CA MET A 75 -29.04 -12.00 5.78
C MET A 75 -27.85 -12.55 6.59
N ASN A 76 -28.08 -13.47 7.51
CA ASN A 76 -27.00 -14.16 8.25
C ASN A 76 -26.12 -15.00 7.33
N GLN A 77 -26.71 -15.79 6.42
CA GLN A 77 -25.95 -16.61 5.48
C GLN A 77 -25.08 -15.76 4.55
N LYS A 78 -25.56 -14.56 4.18
CA LYS A 78 -24.88 -13.59 3.35
C LYS A 78 -24.04 -12.57 4.15
N LYS A 79 -24.01 -12.68 5.48
CA LYS A 79 -23.38 -11.74 6.42
C LYS A 79 -23.85 -10.27 6.38
N TRP A 80 -24.90 -9.94 5.62
CA TRP A 80 -25.39 -8.55 5.54
C TRP A 80 -25.83 -7.94 6.88
N ILE A 81 -26.22 -8.77 7.85
CA ILE A 81 -26.63 -8.31 9.17
C ILE A 81 -25.48 -7.74 10.01
N GLU A 82 -24.23 -8.05 9.65
CA GLU A 82 -23.03 -7.50 10.29
C GLU A 82 -22.87 -6.01 9.95
N ASP A 83 -23.25 -5.62 8.72
CA ASP A 83 -23.10 -4.26 8.20
C ASP A 83 -24.37 -3.40 8.26
N VAL A 84 -25.53 -4.03 8.04
CA VAL A 84 -26.82 -3.36 7.94
C VAL A 84 -27.70 -3.76 9.12
N PRO A 85 -27.97 -2.83 10.06
CA PRO A 85 -28.83 -3.13 11.20
C PRO A 85 -30.26 -3.43 10.76
N VAL A 86 -30.89 -4.39 11.43
CA VAL A 86 -32.29 -4.74 11.23
C VAL A 86 -33.07 -4.43 12.49
N ILE A 87 -34.17 -3.69 12.35
CA ILE A 87 -35.16 -3.50 13.40
C ILE A 87 -36.41 -4.27 12.99
N MET A 88 -36.78 -5.24 13.80
CA MET A 88 -37.99 -6.01 13.56
C MET A 88 -39.22 -5.21 13.97
N ILE A 89 -40.27 -5.33 13.18
CA ILE A 89 -41.57 -4.74 13.40
C ILE A 89 -42.57 -5.87 13.57
N SER A 90 -43.41 -5.81 14.60
CA SER A 90 -44.53 -6.75 14.69
C SER A 90 -45.62 -6.30 15.66
N ALA A 91 -46.84 -6.79 15.41
CA ALA A 91 -47.98 -6.67 16.32
C ALA A 91 -47.95 -7.72 17.45
N GLU A 92 -47.13 -8.75 17.32
CA GLU A 92 -47.05 -9.90 18.22
C GLU A 92 -45.99 -9.67 19.30
N SER A 93 -46.42 -9.51 20.55
CA SER A 93 -45.54 -9.30 21.71
C SER A 93 -45.16 -10.60 22.43
N THR A 94 -45.38 -11.75 21.79
CA THR A 94 -45.09 -13.06 22.38
C THR A 94 -43.58 -13.18 22.66
N PRO A 95 -43.15 -13.47 23.91
CA PRO A 95 -41.73 -13.51 24.28
C PRO A 95 -40.87 -14.44 23.42
N SER A 96 -41.44 -15.51 22.86
CA SER A 96 -40.74 -16.47 21.99
C SER A 96 -40.29 -15.86 20.66
N TYR A 97 -41.06 -14.94 20.09
CA TYR A 97 -40.72 -14.28 18.82
C TYR A 97 -39.60 -13.27 19.00
N VAL A 98 -39.66 -12.49 20.08
CA VAL A 98 -38.61 -11.52 20.44
C VAL A 98 -37.29 -12.25 20.72
N GLN A 99 -37.33 -13.35 21.47
CA GLN A 99 -36.13 -14.16 21.73
C GLN A 99 -35.53 -14.70 20.43
N ARG A 100 -36.34 -15.30 19.54
CA ARG A 100 -35.88 -15.82 18.26
C ARG A 100 -35.28 -14.73 17.37
N ALA A 101 -35.83 -13.52 17.37
CA ALA A 101 -35.30 -12.39 16.61
C ALA A 101 -33.89 -11.99 17.09
N TYR A 102 -33.66 -11.91 18.41
CA TYR A 102 -32.34 -11.63 18.96
C TYR A 102 -31.34 -12.77 18.71
N GLU A 103 -31.76 -14.03 18.77
CA GLU A 103 -30.93 -15.19 18.42
C GLU A 103 -30.46 -15.15 16.96
N LEU A 104 -31.22 -14.49 16.08
CA LEU A 104 -30.88 -14.28 14.67
C LEU A 104 -30.13 -12.97 14.39
N GLY A 105 -29.71 -12.21 15.43
CA GLY A 105 -28.83 -11.05 15.27
C GLY A 105 -29.51 -9.71 15.01
N VAL A 106 -30.83 -9.61 15.24
CA VAL A 106 -31.58 -8.35 15.11
C VAL A 106 -31.07 -7.29 16.09
N THR A 107 -30.97 -6.04 15.63
CA THR A 107 -30.48 -4.92 16.44
C THR A 107 -31.52 -4.46 17.46
N ASP A 108 -32.78 -4.34 17.04
CA ASP A 108 -33.85 -3.84 17.90
C ASP A 108 -35.25 -4.30 17.45
N TYR A 109 -36.27 -4.03 18.25
CA TYR A 109 -37.65 -4.41 18.00
C TYR A 109 -38.63 -3.26 18.26
N ILE A 110 -39.58 -3.05 17.33
CA ILE A 110 -40.67 -2.06 17.43
C ILE A 110 -42.02 -2.79 17.42
N SER A 111 -42.77 -2.63 18.50
CA SER A 111 -44.15 -3.13 18.61
C SER A 111 -45.16 -2.18 17.96
N ARG A 112 -46.16 -2.72 17.28
CA ARG A 112 -47.35 -1.96 16.85
C ARG A 112 -48.31 -1.73 18.06
N PRO A 113 -49.09 -0.63 18.10
CA PRO A 113 -49.15 0.47 17.14
C PRO A 113 -47.92 1.37 17.17
N PHE A 114 -47.58 1.97 16.02
CA PHE A 114 -46.39 2.82 15.88
C PHE A 114 -46.57 4.17 16.58
N ASP A 115 -45.62 4.50 17.45
CA ASP A 115 -45.44 5.86 17.97
C ASP A 115 -44.32 6.53 17.17
N SER A 116 -44.64 7.63 16.49
CA SER A 116 -43.71 8.35 15.61
C SER A 116 -42.42 8.75 16.34
N LEU A 117 -42.52 9.23 17.58
CA LEU A 117 -41.35 9.64 18.36
C LEU A 117 -40.49 8.43 18.71
N VAL A 118 -41.08 7.30 19.06
CA VAL A 118 -40.35 6.06 19.38
C VAL A 118 -39.66 5.49 18.14
N VAL A 119 -40.36 5.41 17.01
CA VAL A 119 -39.81 4.91 15.74
C VAL A 119 -38.63 5.76 15.31
N GLN A 120 -38.82 7.08 15.21
CA GLN A 120 -37.74 8.01 14.83
C GLN A 120 -36.53 7.90 15.76
N ARG A 121 -36.75 7.82 17.08
CA ARG A 121 -35.64 7.71 18.06
C ARG A 121 -34.88 6.40 17.92
N ARG A 122 -35.56 5.27 17.73
CA ARG A 122 -34.92 3.95 17.56
C ARG A 122 -34.14 3.89 16.25
N VAL A 123 -34.71 4.39 15.16
CA VAL A 123 -34.05 4.52 13.85
C VAL A 123 -32.78 5.36 13.97
N ILE A 124 -32.89 6.59 14.50
CA ILE A 124 -31.74 7.52 14.65
C ILE A 124 -30.65 6.90 15.53
N ASN A 125 -31.00 6.32 16.67
CA ASN A 125 -30.03 5.74 17.59
C ASN A 125 -29.30 4.55 16.97
N THR A 126 -30.03 3.71 16.22
CA THR A 126 -29.48 2.51 15.58
C THR A 126 -28.53 2.89 14.45
N ILE A 127 -28.96 3.78 13.54
CA ILE A 127 -28.11 4.28 12.45
C ILE A 127 -26.86 4.96 13.04
N MET A 128 -27.02 5.80 14.07
CA MET A 128 -25.89 6.47 14.72
C MET A 128 -24.93 5.48 15.40
N LEU A 129 -25.43 4.41 16.01
CA LEU A 129 -24.59 3.37 16.63
C LEU A 129 -23.72 2.69 15.58
N TYR A 130 -24.31 2.24 14.46
CA TYR A 130 -23.57 1.58 13.38
C TYR A 130 -22.62 2.55 12.66
N ALA A 131 -23.01 3.81 12.47
CA ALA A 131 -22.12 4.83 11.95
C ALA A 131 -20.89 5.05 12.86
N LYS A 132 -21.08 5.07 14.20
CA LYS A 132 -19.97 5.15 15.16
C LYS A 132 -19.09 3.90 15.14
N GLN A 133 -19.68 2.72 15.04
CA GLN A 133 -18.95 1.45 14.95
C GLN A 133 -18.10 1.38 13.69
N ARG A 134 -18.66 1.69 12.51
CA ARG A 134 -17.92 1.77 11.25
C ARG A 134 -16.77 2.77 11.34
N LYS A 135 -17.02 3.95 11.93
CA LYS A 135 -15.97 4.95 12.14
C LYS A 135 -14.86 4.45 13.06
N LEU A 136 -15.19 3.72 14.13
CA LEU A 136 -14.20 3.13 15.04
C LEU A 136 -13.34 2.09 14.33
N ILE A 137 -13.95 1.17 13.58
CA ILE A 137 -13.25 0.15 12.79
C ILE A 137 -12.30 0.84 11.81
N GLN A 138 -12.79 1.80 11.03
CA GLN A 138 -11.96 2.57 10.09
C GLN A 138 -10.78 3.27 10.78
N MET A 139 -10.99 3.88 11.96
CA MET A 139 -9.91 4.52 12.72
C MET A 139 -8.87 3.51 13.21
N VAL A 140 -9.30 2.34 13.69
CA VAL A 140 -8.41 1.27 14.14
C VAL A 140 -7.61 0.71 12.97
N THR A 141 -8.26 0.36 11.86
CA THR A 141 -7.60 -0.15 10.65
C THR A 141 -6.59 0.86 10.12
N LYS A 142 -6.97 2.15 10.03
CA LYS A 142 -6.05 3.22 9.63
C LYS A 142 -4.85 3.34 10.56
N GLN A 143 -5.06 3.28 11.88
CA GLN A 143 -3.97 3.35 12.85
C GLN A 143 -3.04 2.14 12.78
N MET A 144 -3.57 0.93 12.56
CA MET A 144 -2.77 -0.28 12.37
C MET A 144 -1.88 -0.14 11.14
N TYR A 145 -2.46 0.29 10.01
CA TYR A 145 -1.74 0.54 8.78
C TYR A 145 -0.63 1.60 8.96
N GLU A 146 -0.95 2.75 9.56
CA GLU A 146 0.06 3.80 9.82
C GLU A 146 1.20 3.29 10.71
N LYS A 147 0.89 2.45 11.71
CA LYS A 147 1.91 1.84 12.59
C LYS A 147 2.80 0.86 11.84
N GLU A 148 2.22 -0.03 11.05
CA GLU A 148 2.96 -1.04 10.29
C GLU A 148 3.84 -0.37 9.23
N LYS A 149 3.29 0.61 8.50
CA LYS A 149 4.05 1.44 7.56
C LYS A 149 5.22 2.16 8.23
N ASN A 150 4.99 2.77 9.40
CA ASN A 150 6.05 3.45 10.13
C ASN A 150 7.12 2.47 10.62
N ALA A 151 6.74 1.26 11.05
CA ALA A 151 7.69 0.22 11.44
C ALA A 151 8.54 -0.24 10.25
N SER A 152 7.92 -0.53 9.11
CA SER A 152 8.61 -0.89 7.85
C SER A 152 9.55 0.23 7.38
N LEU A 153 9.11 1.48 7.45
CA LEU A 153 9.95 2.64 7.12
C LEU A 153 11.15 2.77 8.08
N MET A 154 10.97 2.56 9.38
CA MET A 154 12.08 2.58 10.35
C MET A 154 13.12 1.49 10.05
N VAL A 155 12.67 0.26 9.75
CA VAL A 155 13.56 -0.85 9.36
C VAL A 155 14.32 -0.50 8.09
N THR A 156 13.62 0.05 7.10
CA THR A 156 14.20 0.49 5.83
C THR A 156 15.24 1.59 6.04
N ILE A 157 14.95 2.62 6.83
CA ILE A 157 15.89 3.70 7.18
C ILE A 157 17.15 3.15 7.87
N LEU A 158 16.99 2.27 8.87
CA LEU A 158 18.13 1.67 9.58
C LEU A 158 18.99 0.84 8.65
N SER A 159 18.38 0.05 7.79
CA SER A 159 19.07 -0.74 6.78
C SER A 159 19.85 0.16 5.80
N HIS A 160 19.22 1.22 5.28
CA HIS A 160 19.89 2.22 4.44
C HIS A 160 21.10 2.87 5.11
N ILE A 161 21.07 3.12 6.43
CA ILE A 161 22.21 3.71 7.15
C ILE A 161 23.40 2.75 7.17
N VAL A 162 23.15 1.44 7.31
CA VAL A 162 24.20 0.42 7.26
C VAL A 162 24.79 0.33 5.86
N GLU A 163 23.94 0.32 4.82
CA GLU A 163 24.38 0.28 3.41
C GLU A 163 25.07 1.57 2.97
N PHE A 164 24.75 2.73 3.54
CA PHE A 164 25.53 3.94 3.23
C PHE A 164 27.02 3.79 3.60
N ARG A 165 27.35 2.93 4.57
CA ARG A 165 28.72 2.72 5.04
C ARG A 165 29.60 1.88 4.09
N ASN A 166 28.99 1.06 3.24
CA ASN A 166 29.69 0.20 2.27
C ASN A 166 29.60 0.71 0.81
N GLY A 167 28.89 1.83 0.58
CA GLY A 167 28.71 2.41 -0.74
C GLY A 167 27.70 1.69 -1.63
N GLU A 168 26.85 0.82 -1.06
CA GLU A 168 25.73 0.20 -1.76
C GLU A 168 24.59 1.20 -1.94
N SER A 169 23.80 1.01 -3.01
CA SER A 169 22.69 1.91 -3.32
C SER A 169 21.53 1.66 -2.36
N GLY A 170 20.79 2.71 -2.00
CA GLY A 170 19.62 2.53 -1.16
C GLY A 170 18.55 1.60 -1.76
N LEU A 171 18.53 1.44 -3.09
CA LEU A 171 17.56 0.56 -3.75
C LEU A 171 17.80 -0.92 -3.47
N HIS A 172 18.99 -1.31 -3.01
CA HIS A 172 19.33 -2.71 -2.71
C HIS A 172 18.34 -3.33 -1.71
N VAL A 173 18.15 -2.69 -0.55
CA VAL A 173 17.23 -3.16 0.50
C VAL A 173 15.81 -3.34 -0.05
N LEU A 174 15.37 -2.37 -0.85
CA LEU A 174 14.06 -2.37 -1.48
C LEU A 174 13.90 -3.55 -2.44
N HIS A 175 14.91 -3.81 -3.28
CA HIS A 175 14.93 -4.94 -4.19
C HIS A 175 14.92 -6.27 -3.44
N ILE A 176 15.73 -6.42 -2.39
CA ILE A 176 15.78 -7.64 -1.57
C ILE A 176 14.40 -7.96 -1.00
N GLN A 177 13.70 -6.96 -0.46
CA GLN A 177 12.33 -7.14 0.01
C GLN A 177 11.39 -7.61 -1.11
N THR A 178 11.40 -6.92 -2.26
CA THR A 178 10.55 -7.25 -3.40
C THR A 178 10.80 -8.66 -3.94
N ILE A 179 12.07 -9.02 -4.16
CA ILE A 179 12.46 -10.36 -4.64
C ILE A 179 12.03 -11.43 -3.63
N THR A 180 12.29 -11.19 -2.33
CA THR A 180 11.93 -12.10 -1.24
C THR A 180 10.42 -12.37 -1.21
N GLU A 181 9.62 -11.31 -1.29
CA GLU A 181 8.16 -11.40 -1.26
C GLU A 181 7.62 -12.21 -2.45
N LEU A 182 8.10 -11.92 -3.66
CA LEU A 182 7.67 -12.62 -4.87
C LEU A 182 8.01 -14.11 -4.83
N ILE A 183 9.24 -14.45 -4.42
CA ILE A 183 9.66 -15.85 -4.32
C ILE A 183 8.83 -16.59 -3.26
N LEU A 184 8.54 -15.97 -2.11
CA LEU A 184 7.72 -16.57 -1.06
C LEU A 184 6.26 -16.77 -1.48
N LYS A 185 5.66 -15.80 -2.18
CA LYS A 185 4.30 -15.93 -2.74
C LYS A 185 4.23 -17.08 -3.75
N SER A 186 5.23 -17.21 -4.62
CA SER A 186 5.35 -18.35 -5.54
C SER A 186 5.51 -19.68 -4.81
N LEU A 187 6.36 -19.72 -3.77
CA LEU A 187 6.61 -20.91 -2.96
C LEU A 187 5.34 -21.41 -2.26
N LEU A 188 4.54 -20.49 -1.71
CA LEU A 188 3.27 -20.80 -1.04
C LEU A 188 2.30 -21.56 -1.96
N GLY A 189 2.25 -21.22 -3.24
CA GLY A 189 1.43 -21.92 -4.23
C GLY A 189 2.02 -23.23 -4.74
N LYS A 190 3.28 -23.55 -4.40
CA LYS A 190 4.04 -24.64 -5.03
C LYS A 190 4.25 -25.86 -4.14
N THR A 191 4.31 -25.67 -2.82
CA THR A 191 4.56 -26.78 -1.88
C THR A 191 3.99 -26.53 -0.49
N ASP A 192 3.45 -27.57 0.12
CA ASP A 192 3.00 -27.57 1.52
C ASP A 192 4.13 -27.91 2.52
N GLN A 193 5.36 -28.15 2.02
CA GLN A 193 6.52 -28.48 2.87
C GLN A 193 6.81 -27.38 3.87
N TYR A 194 6.66 -26.11 3.47
CA TYR A 194 6.87 -24.94 4.31
C TYR A 194 5.49 -24.39 4.71
N LYS A 195 5.18 -24.46 6.00
CA LYS A 195 3.95 -23.87 6.55
C LYS A 195 4.10 -22.36 6.62
N LEU A 196 3.88 -21.69 5.50
CA LEU A 196 3.91 -20.23 5.38
C LEU A 196 2.49 -19.69 5.34
N SER A 197 2.23 -18.66 6.13
CA SER A 197 1.05 -17.81 6.04
C SER A 197 1.41 -16.47 5.38
N HIS A 198 0.40 -15.67 5.00
CA HIS A 198 0.64 -14.30 4.50
C HIS A 198 1.38 -13.44 5.54
N GLU A 199 1.07 -13.62 6.83
CA GLU A 199 1.78 -12.96 7.93
C GLU A 199 3.26 -13.37 7.99
N ASP A 200 3.59 -14.64 7.77
CA ASP A 200 4.98 -15.11 7.71
C ASP A 200 5.72 -14.49 6.53
N ILE A 201 5.08 -14.37 5.36
CA ILE A 201 5.67 -13.73 4.19
C ILE A 201 6.01 -12.27 4.50
N ASN A 202 5.06 -11.50 5.04
CA ASN A 202 5.25 -10.10 5.39
C ASN A 202 6.39 -9.94 6.40
N MET A 203 6.45 -10.81 7.40
CA MET A 203 7.50 -10.79 8.42
C MET A 203 8.89 -11.13 7.86
N ILE A 204 9.02 -12.17 7.03
CA ILE A 204 10.31 -12.53 6.39
C ILE A 204 10.76 -11.42 5.45
N THR A 205 9.83 -10.84 4.67
CA THR A 205 10.09 -9.69 3.80
C THR A 205 10.55 -8.48 4.61
N MET A 206 9.92 -8.15 5.73
CA MET A 206 10.39 -7.05 6.59
C MET A 206 11.78 -7.35 7.18
N ALA A 207 12.00 -8.57 7.65
CA ALA A 207 13.26 -8.98 8.28
C ALA A 207 14.44 -9.09 7.30
N SER A 208 14.18 -9.33 6.01
CA SER A 208 15.23 -9.43 4.97
C SER A 208 16.06 -8.16 4.85
N ALA A 209 15.48 -6.99 5.14
CA ALA A 209 16.18 -5.71 5.16
C ALA A 209 17.31 -5.66 6.21
N LEU A 210 17.30 -6.54 7.21
CA LEU A 210 18.30 -6.57 8.27
C LEU A 210 19.45 -7.53 8.00
N HIS A 211 19.43 -8.29 6.89
CA HIS A 211 20.40 -9.38 6.64
C HIS A 211 21.87 -8.96 6.83
N ASP A 212 22.18 -7.71 6.45
CA ASP A 212 23.52 -7.14 6.48
C ASP A 212 23.78 -6.14 7.61
N ILE A 213 22.91 -6.05 8.64
CA ILE A 213 23.11 -5.13 9.78
C ILE A 213 24.47 -5.32 10.46
N GLY A 214 25.01 -6.54 10.44
CA GLY A 214 26.33 -6.87 11.00
C GLY A 214 27.50 -6.17 10.29
N LYS A 215 27.32 -5.65 9.07
CA LYS A 215 28.34 -4.87 8.35
C LYS A 215 28.79 -3.64 9.16
N ILE A 216 27.97 -3.14 10.11
CA ILE A 216 28.33 -2.05 11.03
C ILE A 216 29.58 -2.34 11.88
N ALA A 217 29.91 -3.62 12.12
CA ALA A 217 31.08 -4.01 12.90
C ALA A 217 32.33 -4.28 12.04
N ILE A 218 32.20 -4.37 10.73
CA ILE A 218 33.32 -4.64 9.82
C ILE A 218 34.21 -3.40 9.71
N PRO A 219 35.55 -3.49 9.83
CA PRO A 219 36.44 -2.35 9.66
C PRO A 219 36.27 -1.67 8.30
N SER A 220 36.31 -0.34 8.25
CA SER A 220 36.03 0.43 7.04
C SER A 220 37.03 0.15 5.92
N GLU A 221 38.27 -0.21 6.26
CA GLU A 221 39.35 -0.57 5.33
C GLU A 221 39.06 -1.88 4.58
N VAL A 222 38.37 -2.82 5.25
CA VAL A 222 37.91 -4.07 4.64
C VAL A 222 36.58 -3.81 3.92
N LEU A 223 35.63 -3.13 4.55
CA LEU A 223 34.29 -2.90 3.99
C LEU A 223 34.33 -2.13 2.66
N ASN A 224 35.18 -1.10 2.56
CA ASN A 224 35.26 -0.20 1.40
C ASN A 224 36.48 -0.47 0.51
N LYS A 225 37.08 -1.66 0.58
CA LYS A 225 38.29 -1.97 -0.19
C LYS A 225 38.00 -1.93 -1.70
N PRO A 226 38.74 -1.13 -2.50
CA PRO A 226 38.62 -1.17 -3.95
C PRO A 226 39.35 -2.39 -4.52
N GLY A 227 38.62 -3.48 -4.77
CA GLY A 227 39.14 -4.68 -5.44
C GLY A 227 38.86 -5.98 -4.68
N ARG A 228 39.58 -7.05 -5.06
CA ARG A 228 39.41 -8.37 -4.42
C ARG A 228 40.02 -8.39 -3.01
N PHE A 229 39.35 -9.08 -2.09
CA PHE A 229 39.86 -9.36 -0.76
C PHE A 229 41.04 -10.34 -0.79
N THR A 230 41.98 -10.19 0.15
CA THR A 230 42.88 -11.29 0.53
C THR A 230 42.08 -12.36 1.29
N ALA A 231 42.68 -13.53 1.52
CA ALA A 231 42.02 -14.58 2.29
C ALA A 231 41.68 -14.09 3.72
N GLU A 232 42.59 -13.36 4.37
CA GLU A 232 42.41 -12.84 5.71
C GLU A 232 41.31 -11.77 5.77
N GLU A 233 41.27 -10.87 4.79
CA GLU A 233 40.22 -9.84 4.70
C GLU A 233 38.86 -10.47 4.41
N TYR A 234 38.81 -11.52 3.60
CA TYR A 234 37.58 -12.26 3.33
C TYR A 234 37.07 -12.96 4.60
N GLU A 235 37.95 -13.56 5.40
CA GLU A 235 37.59 -14.09 6.72
C GLU A 235 36.99 -13.00 7.62
N VAL A 236 37.55 -11.80 7.63
CA VAL A 236 36.98 -10.65 8.36
C VAL A 236 35.60 -10.29 7.81
N MET A 237 35.45 -10.16 6.49
CA MET A 237 34.16 -9.82 5.87
C MET A 237 33.05 -10.82 6.23
N LYS A 238 33.33 -12.13 6.21
CA LYS A 238 32.35 -13.18 6.55
C LYS A 238 31.77 -13.04 7.96
N THR A 239 32.47 -12.36 8.87
CA THR A 239 32.03 -12.20 10.27
C THR A 239 30.76 -11.36 10.41
N HIS A 240 30.36 -10.55 9.42
CA HIS A 240 29.15 -9.71 9.53
C HIS A 240 27.90 -10.56 9.84
N SER A 241 27.79 -11.74 9.22
CA SER A 241 26.69 -12.69 9.45
C SER A 241 26.56 -13.08 10.93
N ALA A 242 27.68 -13.50 11.53
CA ALA A 242 27.78 -13.87 12.94
C ALA A 242 27.52 -12.68 13.88
N VAL A 243 28.05 -11.51 13.53
CA VAL A 243 27.95 -10.31 14.35
C VAL A 243 26.52 -9.77 14.33
N GLY A 244 25.86 -9.69 13.17
CA GLY A 244 24.47 -9.27 13.07
C GLY A 244 23.53 -10.19 13.85
N ALA A 245 23.75 -11.50 13.76
CA ALA A 245 23.03 -12.48 14.57
C ALA A 245 23.26 -12.28 16.08
N SER A 246 24.50 -12.00 16.48
CA SER A 246 24.83 -11.74 17.89
C SER A 246 24.16 -10.47 18.41
N MET A 247 24.12 -9.40 17.60
CA MET A 247 23.41 -8.15 17.96
C MET A 247 21.93 -8.39 18.26
N LEU A 248 21.27 -9.25 17.49
CA LEU A 248 19.86 -9.61 17.70
C LEU A 248 19.67 -10.50 18.93
N LYS A 249 20.59 -11.46 19.14
CA LYS A 249 20.58 -12.34 20.31
C LYS A 249 20.83 -11.58 21.62
N ASP A 250 21.67 -10.56 21.59
CA ASP A 250 22.10 -9.79 22.77
C ASP A 250 21.13 -8.64 23.11
N LEU A 251 20.00 -8.50 22.40
CA LEU A 251 18.96 -7.52 22.73
C LEU A 251 18.48 -7.72 24.18
N PRO A 252 18.39 -6.67 25.01
CA PRO A 252 18.05 -6.81 26.43
C PRO A 252 16.60 -7.27 26.66
N PHE A 253 15.73 -7.06 25.68
CA PHE A 253 14.31 -7.41 25.70
C PHE A 253 13.90 -7.96 24.32
N HIS A 254 12.77 -8.64 24.23
CA HIS A 254 12.15 -9.11 22.97
C HIS A 254 12.89 -10.22 22.19
N GLN A 255 13.87 -10.91 22.80
CA GLN A 255 14.58 -12.02 22.16
C GLN A 255 13.66 -13.16 21.70
N ASP A 256 12.53 -13.33 22.39
CA ASP A 256 11.56 -14.38 22.09
C ASP A 256 10.54 -14.00 21.01
N GLU A 257 10.50 -12.73 20.60
CA GLU A 257 9.62 -12.27 19.53
C GLU A 257 9.96 -12.94 18.21
N LEU A 258 8.93 -13.30 17.45
CA LEU A 258 9.09 -14.05 16.20
C LEU A 258 9.92 -13.29 15.17
N LEU A 259 9.71 -11.96 15.05
CA LEU A 259 10.50 -11.09 14.18
C LEU A 259 12.00 -11.15 14.49
N VAL A 260 12.38 -11.14 15.78
CA VAL A 260 13.79 -11.21 16.20
C VAL A 260 14.39 -12.57 15.86
N LYS A 261 13.63 -13.65 16.05
CA LYS A 261 14.04 -15.01 15.67
C LYS A 261 14.25 -15.13 14.15
N VAL A 262 13.34 -14.61 13.34
CA VAL A 262 13.46 -14.63 11.87
C VAL A 262 14.62 -13.76 11.40
N ALA A 263 14.76 -12.53 11.91
CA ALA A 263 15.89 -11.67 11.58
C ALA A 263 17.23 -12.29 11.98
N TYR A 264 17.30 -13.00 13.12
CA TYR A 264 18.48 -13.74 13.55
C TYR A 264 18.85 -14.82 12.54
N GLN A 265 17.88 -15.63 12.10
CA GLN A 265 18.10 -16.68 11.11
C GLN A 265 18.65 -16.13 9.81
N ILE A 266 18.06 -15.04 9.31
CA ILE A 266 18.49 -14.36 8.09
C ILE A 266 19.92 -13.83 8.26
N CYS A 267 20.19 -13.03 9.29
CA CYS A 267 21.53 -12.47 9.53
C CYS A 267 22.58 -13.57 9.62
N ARG A 268 22.28 -14.64 10.38
CA ARG A 268 23.24 -15.71 10.63
C ARG A 268 23.50 -16.54 9.37
N TRP A 269 22.49 -16.85 8.58
CA TRP A 269 22.55 -17.94 7.59
C TRP A 269 22.22 -17.57 6.15
N HIS A 270 22.00 -16.29 5.79
CA HIS A 270 21.76 -15.91 4.40
C HIS A 270 22.95 -16.16 3.45
N HIS A 271 24.14 -16.49 3.98
CA HIS A 271 25.30 -16.95 3.21
C HIS A 271 25.56 -18.46 3.28
N GLU A 272 24.66 -19.21 3.93
CA GLU A 272 24.69 -20.66 3.84
C GLU A 272 24.31 -21.10 2.43
N ARG A 273 24.86 -22.24 2.00
CA ARG A 273 24.59 -22.81 0.69
C ARG A 273 23.91 -24.15 0.86
N TYR A 274 22.94 -24.46 0.00
CA TYR A 274 22.15 -25.69 0.09
C TYR A 274 23.01 -26.97 0.05
N ASP A 275 24.22 -26.89 -0.52
CA ASP A 275 25.20 -27.96 -0.57
C ASP A 275 26.09 -28.12 0.68
N GLY A 276 25.98 -27.23 1.68
CA GLY A 276 26.79 -27.20 2.90
C GLY A 276 28.15 -26.50 2.77
N ARG A 277 28.44 -25.85 1.62
CA ARG A 277 29.71 -25.13 1.40
C ARG A 277 29.64 -23.64 1.73
N GLY A 278 28.55 -23.21 2.36
CA GLY A 278 28.36 -21.84 2.81
C GLY A 278 29.08 -21.55 4.12
N TYR A 279 28.76 -20.39 4.68
CA TYR A 279 29.23 -19.95 5.98
C TYR A 279 28.05 -19.29 6.70
N PRO A 280 28.10 -19.13 8.02
CA PRO A 280 29.20 -19.38 8.96
C PRO A 280 29.24 -20.77 9.61
N ASP A 281 28.17 -21.55 9.55
CA ASP A 281 28.01 -22.84 10.25
C ASP A 281 28.13 -24.06 9.30
N GLY A 282 27.99 -23.86 8.00
CA GLY A 282 28.07 -24.94 7.00
C GLY A 282 26.84 -25.83 6.97
N LEU A 283 25.67 -25.25 7.24
CA LEU A 283 24.38 -25.94 7.25
C LEU A 283 24.04 -26.47 5.85
N LYS A 284 23.39 -27.63 5.78
CA LYS A 284 23.08 -28.29 4.51
C LYS A 284 21.58 -28.53 4.31
N GLY A 285 21.09 -28.23 3.11
CA GLY A 285 19.70 -28.46 2.73
C GLY A 285 18.71 -27.77 3.66
N GLU A 286 17.77 -28.54 4.19
CA GLU A 286 16.69 -28.08 5.08
C GLU A 286 17.16 -27.71 6.50
N GLU A 287 18.45 -27.89 6.83
CA GLU A 287 19.01 -27.33 8.08
C GLU A 287 19.04 -25.80 8.03
N ILE A 288 19.10 -25.22 6.83
CA ILE A 288 19.02 -23.78 6.61
C ILE A 288 17.54 -23.36 6.68
N PRO A 289 17.13 -22.41 7.55
CA PRO A 289 15.75 -21.95 7.57
C PRO A 289 15.31 -21.34 6.24
N ILE A 290 14.05 -21.54 5.87
CA ILE A 290 13.51 -21.05 4.58
C ILE A 290 13.68 -19.53 4.41
N SER A 291 13.56 -18.76 5.50
CA SER A 291 13.80 -17.32 5.53
C SER A 291 15.21 -16.96 5.04
N ALA A 292 16.24 -17.66 5.52
CA ALA A 292 17.61 -17.46 5.09
C ALA A 292 17.87 -17.96 3.66
N GLN A 293 17.27 -19.09 3.27
CA GLN A 293 17.41 -19.64 1.91
C GLN A 293 16.87 -18.67 0.84
N VAL A 294 15.69 -18.08 1.07
CA VAL A 294 15.08 -17.13 0.13
C VAL A 294 15.88 -15.84 0.06
N VAL A 295 16.28 -15.28 1.22
CA VAL A 295 17.06 -14.03 1.24
C VAL A 295 18.44 -14.22 0.61
N SER A 296 19.07 -15.38 0.76
CA SER A 296 20.32 -15.72 0.06
C SER A 296 20.18 -15.61 -1.46
N MET A 297 19.07 -16.13 -2.00
CA MET A 297 18.78 -16.08 -3.43
C MET A 297 18.48 -14.65 -3.90
N ALA A 298 17.71 -13.90 -3.09
CA ALA A 298 17.41 -12.50 -3.37
C ALA A 298 18.68 -11.64 -3.42
N ASP A 299 19.59 -11.82 -2.45
CA ASP A 299 20.87 -11.10 -2.38
C ASP A 299 21.76 -11.41 -3.59
N VAL A 300 21.90 -12.69 -3.94
CA VAL A 300 22.69 -13.08 -5.12
C VAL A 300 22.08 -12.53 -6.41
N TYR A 301 20.77 -12.62 -6.57
CA TYR A 301 20.11 -12.09 -7.76
C TYR A 301 20.31 -10.57 -7.87
N ASP A 302 20.05 -9.80 -6.81
CA ASP A 302 20.24 -8.35 -6.82
C ASP A 302 21.72 -7.98 -7.07
N ALA A 303 22.66 -8.70 -6.46
CA ALA A 303 24.09 -8.50 -6.68
C ALA A 303 24.54 -8.72 -8.14
N LEU A 304 23.82 -9.54 -8.91
CA LEU A 304 24.08 -9.77 -10.33
C LEU A 304 23.46 -8.69 -11.22
N THR A 305 22.26 -8.22 -10.90
CA THR A 305 21.49 -7.29 -11.74
C THR A 305 21.68 -5.82 -11.40
N SER A 306 22.27 -5.50 -10.25
CA SER A 306 22.53 -4.13 -9.81
C SER A 306 23.92 -3.64 -10.24
N GLU A 307 24.02 -2.38 -10.67
CA GLU A 307 25.31 -1.76 -10.96
C GLU A 307 26.10 -1.53 -9.67
N ARG A 308 27.35 -2.01 -9.63
CA ARG A 308 28.29 -1.77 -8.51
C ARG A 308 29.48 -0.96 -9.00
N VAL A 309 30.12 -0.21 -8.10
CA VAL A 309 31.29 0.66 -8.37
C VAL A 309 32.40 -0.07 -9.16
N TYR A 310 32.50 -1.40 -9.01
CA TYR A 310 33.56 -2.22 -9.60
C TYR A 310 33.09 -3.24 -10.66
N LYS A 311 31.78 -3.31 -10.97
CA LYS A 311 31.22 -4.33 -11.88
C LYS A 311 29.96 -3.84 -12.59
N LYS A 312 29.91 -4.02 -13.91
CA LYS A 312 28.69 -3.80 -14.70
C LYS A 312 27.64 -4.86 -14.34
N ALA A 313 26.39 -4.44 -14.23
CA ALA A 313 25.25 -5.33 -14.04
C ALA A 313 25.15 -6.35 -15.20
N PHE A 314 24.77 -7.58 -14.88
CA PHE A 314 24.32 -8.55 -15.88
C PHE A 314 22.89 -8.24 -16.31
N SER A 315 22.48 -8.73 -17.49
CA SER A 315 21.06 -8.68 -17.85
C SER A 315 20.25 -9.62 -16.96
N HIS A 316 18.95 -9.37 -16.86
CA HIS A 316 18.01 -10.21 -16.14
C HIS A 316 18.12 -11.69 -16.54
N GLU A 317 18.13 -11.96 -17.85
CA GLU A 317 18.21 -13.32 -18.40
C GLU A 317 19.54 -13.99 -18.09
N ALA A 318 20.64 -13.24 -18.15
CA ALA A 318 21.96 -13.75 -17.81
C ALA A 318 22.06 -14.09 -16.31
N ALA A 319 21.51 -13.27 -15.43
CA ALA A 319 21.50 -13.53 -13.99
C ALA A 319 20.70 -14.80 -13.65
N LEU A 320 19.51 -14.98 -14.25
CA LEU A 320 18.71 -16.20 -14.08
C LEU A 320 19.46 -17.45 -14.55
N GLN A 321 20.10 -17.38 -15.72
CA GLN A 321 20.87 -18.51 -16.25
C GLN A 321 22.05 -18.88 -15.34
N MET A 322 22.80 -17.89 -14.84
CA MET A 322 23.92 -18.13 -13.91
C MET A 322 23.47 -18.78 -12.59
N ILE A 323 22.31 -18.39 -12.07
CA ILE A 323 21.72 -18.99 -10.86
C ILE A 323 21.29 -20.43 -11.16
N GLN A 324 20.63 -20.67 -12.29
CA GLN A 324 20.17 -21.99 -12.71
C GLN A 324 21.33 -22.98 -12.94
N ASP A 325 22.42 -22.51 -13.55
CA ASP A 325 23.61 -23.31 -13.85
C ASP A 325 24.50 -23.53 -12.60
N GLY A 326 24.15 -22.92 -11.47
CA GLY A 326 24.85 -23.06 -10.19
C GLY A 326 26.18 -22.31 -10.11
N GLU A 327 26.40 -21.34 -11.01
CA GLU A 327 27.63 -20.52 -11.02
C GLU A 327 27.75 -19.64 -9.78
N CYS A 328 26.62 -19.26 -9.18
CA CYS A 328 26.55 -18.36 -8.03
C CYS A 328 26.43 -19.07 -6.67
N GLY A 329 26.29 -20.40 -6.67
CA GLY A 329 25.89 -21.09 -5.46
C GLY A 329 25.03 -22.30 -5.76
N THR A 330 24.81 -23.14 -4.76
CA THR A 330 23.77 -24.17 -4.84
C THR A 330 22.64 -23.71 -3.96
N PHE A 331 21.48 -23.45 -4.58
CA PHE A 331 20.25 -23.08 -3.92
C PHE A 331 19.30 -24.26 -3.82
N ASN A 332 18.26 -24.11 -3.02
CA ASN A 332 17.14 -25.05 -3.00
C ASN A 332 16.49 -25.10 -4.39
N PRO A 333 16.38 -26.30 -5.02
CA PRO A 333 15.82 -26.43 -6.35
C PRO A 333 14.41 -25.83 -6.49
N ILE A 334 13.56 -25.97 -5.46
CA ILE A 334 12.19 -25.42 -5.50
C ILE A 334 12.23 -23.89 -5.58
N LEU A 335 13.14 -23.25 -4.84
CA LEU A 335 13.29 -21.79 -4.87
C LEU A 335 13.82 -21.30 -6.22
N VAL A 336 14.72 -22.06 -6.86
CA VAL A 336 15.20 -21.73 -8.22
C VAL A 336 14.03 -21.77 -9.21
N GLU A 337 13.16 -22.77 -9.11
CA GLU A 337 11.96 -22.81 -9.94
C GLU A 337 11.02 -21.64 -9.62
N CYS A 338 10.79 -21.31 -8.34
CA CYS A 338 9.98 -20.16 -7.95
C CYS A 338 10.52 -18.84 -8.52
N LEU A 339 11.84 -18.64 -8.52
CA LEU A 339 12.49 -17.47 -9.12
C LEU A 339 12.22 -17.39 -10.63
N LEU A 340 12.27 -18.53 -11.33
CA LEU A 340 11.96 -18.59 -12.77
C LEU A 340 10.48 -18.33 -13.04
N ASP A 341 9.58 -18.85 -12.19
CA ASP A 341 8.13 -18.65 -12.31
C ASP A 341 7.75 -17.16 -12.15
N VAL A 342 8.47 -16.41 -11.31
CA VAL A 342 8.23 -14.97 -11.07
C VAL A 342 9.11 -14.04 -11.90
N ALA A 343 9.96 -14.56 -12.80
CA ALA A 343 10.98 -13.78 -13.51
C ALA A 343 10.42 -12.54 -14.23
N ASP A 344 9.33 -12.70 -14.99
CA ASP A 344 8.71 -11.60 -15.74
C ASP A 344 8.14 -10.53 -14.80
N SER A 345 7.41 -10.95 -13.75
CA SER A 345 6.89 -10.05 -12.73
C SER A 345 8.01 -9.34 -11.99
N LEU A 346 9.09 -10.05 -11.67
CA LEU A 346 10.25 -9.52 -10.98
C LEU A 346 10.92 -8.41 -11.80
N LEU A 347 11.08 -8.60 -13.11
CA LEU A 347 11.67 -7.59 -13.99
C LEU A 347 10.83 -6.30 -14.01
N GLU A 348 9.51 -6.42 -14.10
CA GLU A 348 8.60 -5.26 -14.06
C GLU A 348 8.61 -4.60 -12.68
N GLU A 349 8.63 -5.40 -11.62
CA GLU A 349 8.65 -4.89 -10.26
C GLU A 349 9.93 -4.13 -9.95
N MET A 350 11.09 -4.62 -10.36
CA MET A 350 12.36 -3.93 -10.15
C MET A 350 12.47 -2.63 -10.96
N LYS A 351 11.83 -2.53 -12.13
CA LYS A 351 11.71 -1.24 -12.85
C LYS A 351 10.78 -0.27 -12.12
N SER A 352 9.69 -0.81 -11.56
CA SER A 352 8.68 -0.01 -10.87
C SER A 352 9.11 0.42 -9.47
N ALA A 353 9.94 -0.36 -8.77
CA ALA A 353 10.40 -0.14 -7.40
C ALA A 353 11.41 1.01 -7.25
N SER A 354 11.22 2.11 -7.99
CA SER A 354 11.69 3.41 -7.56
C SER A 354 10.83 3.87 -6.38
N LEU A 355 11.42 4.64 -5.45
CA LEU A 355 10.88 5.02 -4.12
C LEU A 355 9.42 5.52 -4.07
N ASN A 356 8.79 5.82 -5.20
CA ASN A 356 7.42 6.31 -5.30
C ASN A 356 6.33 5.20 -5.44
N ASN A 357 6.63 4.01 -5.96
CA ASN A 357 5.57 3.03 -6.33
C ASN A 357 5.25 1.95 -5.27
N LYS A 358 6.11 1.72 -4.25
CA LYS A 358 5.82 0.69 -3.23
C LYS A 358 4.59 1.05 -2.36
N ASN A 359 4.39 2.34 -2.10
CA ASN A 359 3.23 2.84 -1.35
C ASN A 359 1.89 2.54 -2.07
N GLU A 360 1.88 2.51 -3.40
CA GLU A 360 0.66 2.22 -4.18
C GLU A 360 0.36 0.72 -4.22
N LYS A 361 1.40 -0.13 -4.14
CA LYS A 361 1.26 -1.58 -4.29
C LYS A 361 1.01 -2.34 -2.98
N GLU A 362 1.60 -1.91 -1.86
CA GLU A 362 1.22 -2.40 -0.53
C GLU A 362 -0.24 -2.04 -0.21
N MET A 363 -0.69 -0.85 -0.63
CA MET A 363 -2.11 -0.48 -0.62
C MET A 363 -2.93 -1.45 -1.47
N ARG A 364 -2.50 -1.79 -2.68
CA ARG A 364 -3.18 -2.73 -3.59
C ARG A 364 -3.25 -4.16 -3.03
N SER A 365 -2.18 -4.67 -2.43
CA SER A 365 -2.11 -6.01 -1.83
C SER A 365 -2.99 -6.14 -0.59
N ILE A 366 -3.02 -5.10 0.25
CA ILE A 366 -3.91 -5.04 1.42
C ILE A 366 -5.35 -4.81 0.97
N VAL A 367 -5.59 -4.02 -0.09
CA VAL A 367 -6.90 -3.90 -0.73
C VAL A 367 -7.34 -5.26 -1.28
N ASP A 368 -6.48 -6.05 -1.92
CA ASP A 368 -6.79 -7.40 -2.38
C ASP A 368 -7.06 -8.39 -1.22
N GLU A 369 -6.36 -8.27 -0.08
CA GLU A 369 -6.63 -9.06 1.13
C GLU A 369 -7.94 -8.62 1.84
N ILE A 370 -8.25 -7.32 1.84
CA ILE A 370 -9.54 -6.77 2.30
C ILE A 370 -10.66 -7.18 1.33
N LEU A 371 -10.40 -7.24 0.02
CA LEU A 371 -11.33 -7.70 -1.02
C LEU A 371 -11.69 -9.19 -0.85
N HIS A 372 -10.84 -9.99 -0.18
CA HIS A 372 -11.17 -11.37 0.21
C HIS A 372 -11.96 -11.46 1.52
N HIS A 373 -12.11 -10.37 2.27
CA HIS A 373 -12.82 -10.37 3.55
C HIS A 373 -14.02 -9.43 3.69
N GLU A 374 -14.25 -8.44 2.83
CA GLU A 374 -15.47 -7.65 2.84
C GLU A 374 -15.60 -6.87 1.53
N GLU A 375 -16.65 -7.16 0.75
CA GLU A 375 -17.09 -6.30 -0.36
C GLU A 375 -17.57 -4.96 0.20
N LEU A 376 -16.67 -3.97 0.33
CA LEU A 376 -16.99 -2.58 0.65
C LEU A 376 -16.67 -1.68 -0.55
N ASP A 377 -17.71 -1.33 -1.30
CA ASP A 377 -17.63 -0.86 -2.69
C ASP A 377 -17.44 0.67 -2.87
N ASP A 378 -17.53 1.49 -1.81
CA ASP A 378 -17.62 2.95 -2.00
C ASP A 378 -16.36 3.77 -1.67
N THR A 379 -15.30 3.14 -1.15
CA THR A 379 -13.97 3.78 -1.08
C THR A 379 -13.05 3.37 -2.24
N ASN A 380 -13.34 2.23 -2.88
CA ASN A 380 -12.53 1.65 -3.95
C ASN A 380 -12.74 2.35 -5.30
N SER A 381 -13.94 2.82 -5.61
CA SER A 381 -14.21 3.51 -6.88
C SER A 381 -13.44 4.83 -7.04
N ALA A 382 -13.28 5.60 -5.96
CA ALA A 382 -12.55 6.87 -6.01
C ALA A 382 -11.03 6.67 -6.13
N LEU A 383 -10.49 5.64 -5.46
CA LEU A 383 -9.07 5.29 -5.55
C LEU A 383 -8.72 4.66 -6.90
N HIS A 384 -9.51 3.71 -7.41
CA HIS A 384 -9.31 3.17 -8.76
C HIS A 384 -9.44 4.24 -9.84
N TYR A 385 -10.39 5.17 -9.71
CA TYR A 385 -10.51 6.29 -10.63
C TYR A 385 -9.28 7.20 -10.58
N LEU A 386 -8.74 7.49 -9.38
CA LEU A 386 -7.51 8.25 -9.22
C LEU A 386 -6.28 7.50 -9.79
N GLU A 387 -6.20 6.19 -9.63
CA GLU A 387 -5.14 5.33 -10.19
C GLU A 387 -5.19 5.28 -11.71
N ASP A 388 -6.36 5.06 -12.30
CA ASP A 388 -6.57 5.08 -13.75
C ASP A 388 -6.26 6.47 -14.33
N GLU A 389 -6.67 7.54 -13.64
CA GLU A 389 -6.39 8.91 -14.07
C GLU A 389 -4.89 9.23 -13.96
N ARG A 390 -4.17 8.71 -12.94
CA ARG A 390 -2.71 8.81 -12.82
C ARG A 390 -1.98 8.01 -13.90
N ALA A 391 -2.35 6.75 -14.13
CA ALA A 391 -1.74 5.90 -15.15
C ALA A 391 -1.95 6.49 -16.56
N LYS A 392 -3.15 7.02 -16.82
CA LYS A 392 -3.48 7.74 -18.05
C LYS A 392 -2.63 9.01 -18.19
N ASN A 393 -2.48 9.80 -17.13
CA ASN A 393 -1.64 11.00 -17.15
C ASN A 393 -0.16 10.67 -17.37
N GLN A 394 0.38 9.64 -16.71
CA GLN A 394 1.76 9.16 -16.92
C GLN A 394 1.97 8.65 -18.35
N PHE A 395 1.02 7.90 -18.91
CA PHE A 395 1.06 7.47 -20.30
C PHE A 395 1.16 8.68 -21.23
N TYR A 396 0.25 9.66 -21.14
CA TYR A 396 0.29 10.85 -21.98
C TYR A 396 1.57 11.70 -21.79
N ALA A 397 2.07 11.79 -20.56
CA ALA A 397 3.33 12.45 -20.26
C ALA A 397 4.54 11.75 -20.90
N SER A 398 4.52 10.42 -21.00
CA SER A 398 5.61 9.64 -21.62
C SER A 398 5.71 9.82 -23.14
N ILE A 399 4.58 10.11 -23.81
CA ILE A 399 4.50 10.31 -25.26
C ILE A 399 4.57 11.78 -25.69
N SER A 400 4.34 12.74 -24.79
CA SER A 400 4.32 14.17 -25.13
C SER A 400 5.68 14.69 -25.61
N ARG A 401 6.79 14.04 -25.24
CA ARG A 401 8.18 14.52 -25.47
C ARG A 401 8.37 15.98 -25.04
N GLU A 402 7.63 16.41 -24.01
CA GLU A 402 7.79 17.70 -23.37
C GLU A 402 8.53 17.53 -22.04
N ILE A 403 9.28 18.56 -21.61
CA ILE A 403 9.90 18.56 -20.29
C ILE A 403 8.81 18.89 -19.28
N GLN A 404 8.46 17.94 -18.42
CA GLN A 404 7.42 18.07 -17.40
C GLN A 404 7.99 17.77 -16.02
N PHE A 405 7.48 18.49 -15.02
CA PHE A 405 7.94 18.36 -13.64
C PHE A 405 6.83 18.58 -12.62
N GLU A 406 7.02 17.99 -11.45
CA GLU A 406 6.22 18.20 -10.25
C GLU A 406 7.16 18.50 -9.07
N TYR A 407 6.77 19.44 -8.23
CA TYR A 407 7.52 19.83 -7.04
C TYR A 407 6.60 19.81 -5.82
N THR A 408 7.02 19.08 -4.79
CA THR A 408 6.36 19.06 -3.47
C THR A 408 7.19 19.83 -2.46
N VAL A 409 6.55 20.57 -1.55
CA VAL A 409 7.24 21.38 -0.51
C VAL A 409 7.66 20.52 0.68
N SER A 410 6.82 19.57 1.11
CA SER A 410 7.06 18.71 2.27
C SER A 410 6.65 17.26 1.98
N PRO A 411 7.60 16.36 1.67
CA PRO A 411 9.04 16.61 1.57
C PRO A 411 9.42 17.46 0.35
N SER A 412 10.53 18.20 0.42
CA SER A 412 11.04 19.02 -0.69
C SER A 412 11.61 18.13 -1.79
N VAL A 413 10.80 17.83 -2.80
CA VAL A 413 11.11 16.84 -3.84
C VAL A 413 10.70 17.39 -5.21
N LEU A 414 11.61 17.32 -6.18
CA LEU A 414 11.34 17.53 -7.60
C LEU A 414 11.24 16.17 -8.30
N THR A 415 10.13 15.94 -8.97
CA THR A 415 9.86 14.74 -9.77
C THR A 415 9.78 15.11 -11.25
N LEU A 416 10.41 14.31 -12.08
CA LEU A 416 10.52 14.45 -13.53
C LEU A 416 10.08 13.15 -14.19
N THR A 417 9.50 13.22 -15.38
CA THR A 417 9.34 12.03 -16.21
C THR A 417 10.70 11.50 -16.66
N ASP A 418 10.81 10.21 -16.98
CA ASP A 418 12.05 9.59 -17.50
C ASP A 418 12.65 10.40 -18.67
N TRP A 419 11.81 10.81 -19.61
CA TRP A 419 12.23 11.63 -20.74
C TRP A 419 12.75 13.02 -20.32
N SER A 420 12.11 13.66 -19.34
CA SER A 420 12.51 14.98 -18.81
C SER A 420 13.83 14.90 -18.05
N ALA A 421 13.99 13.87 -17.21
CA ALA A 421 15.20 13.61 -16.44
C ALA A 421 16.41 13.41 -17.38
N LYS A 422 16.27 12.55 -18.40
CA LYS A 422 17.30 12.33 -19.43
C LYS A 422 17.60 13.60 -20.23
N THR A 423 16.59 14.39 -20.54
CA THR A 423 16.73 15.61 -21.35
C THR A 423 17.44 16.74 -20.58
N LEU A 424 17.20 16.85 -19.27
CA LEU A 424 17.85 17.82 -18.38
C LEU A 424 19.17 17.31 -17.77
N GLY A 425 19.49 16.02 -17.90
CA GLY A 425 20.66 15.41 -17.24
C GLY A 425 20.50 15.30 -15.73
N LEU A 426 19.25 15.16 -15.26
CA LEU A 426 18.86 15.00 -13.86
C LEU A 426 18.38 13.57 -13.58
N THR A 427 18.16 13.25 -12.31
CA THR A 427 17.44 12.04 -11.90
C THR A 427 15.94 12.30 -11.89
N GLU A 428 15.13 11.26 -12.11
CA GLU A 428 13.65 11.36 -12.07
C GLU A 428 13.13 11.92 -10.76
N VAL A 429 13.81 11.62 -9.65
CA VAL A 429 13.50 12.19 -8.34
C VAL A 429 14.74 12.90 -7.81
N THR A 430 14.56 14.14 -7.39
CA THR A 430 15.59 14.95 -6.74
C THR A 430 15.09 15.47 -5.40
N ILE A 431 15.71 15.00 -4.33
CA ILE A 431 15.45 15.46 -2.95
C ILE A 431 16.22 16.76 -2.71
N GLU A 432 15.57 17.72 -2.07
CA GLU A 432 16.09 19.07 -1.79
C GLU A 432 16.73 19.73 -3.03
N PRO A 433 15.98 19.97 -4.13
CA PRO A 433 16.53 20.44 -5.41
C PRO A 433 17.32 21.75 -5.30
N LEU A 434 16.99 22.62 -4.34
CA LEU A 434 17.73 23.86 -4.07
C LEU A 434 19.11 23.65 -3.46
N LYS A 435 19.40 22.47 -2.91
CA LYS A 435 20.69 22.09 -2.32
C LYS A 435 21.47 21.09 -3.18
N ASN A 436 20.90 20.68 -4.33
CA ASN A 436 21.49 19.67 -5.19
C ASN A 436 22.29 20.31 -6.33
N GLU A 437 23.60 20.03 -6.38
CA GLU A 437 24.53 20.59 -7.37
C GLU A 437 24.16 20.23 -8.82
N LYS A 438 23.57 19.05 -9.06
CA LYS A 438 23.15 18.64 -10.40
C LYS A 438 21.97 19.46 -10.89
N THR A 439 21.06 19.83 -9.99
CA THR A 439 19.91 20.69 -10.31
C THR A 439 20.40 22.08 -10.73
N TRP A 440 21.42 22.62 -10.04
CA TRP A 440 22.06 23.89 -10.44
C TRP A 440 22.74 23.85 -11.80
N ALA A 441 23.18 22.66 -12.24
CA ALA A 441 23.74 22.47 -13.57
C ALA A 441 22.66 22.51 -14.68
N ALA A 442 21.40 22.27 -14.32
CA ALA A 442 20.26 22.36 -15.23
C ALA A 442 19.65 23.77 -15.26
N MET A 443 19.51 24.44 -14.12
CA MET A 443 19.00 25.81 -14.02
C MET A 443 19.70 26.57 -12.90
N SER A 444 19.94 27.87 -13.06
CA SER A 444 20.67 28.65 -12.07
C SER A 444 19.94 28.68 -10.71
N ARG A 445 20.71 28.73 -9.61
CA ARG A 445 20.13 28.81 -8.26
C ARG A 445 19.24 30.05 -8.08
N GLN A 446 19.62 31.16 -8.71
CA GLN A 446 18.83 32.39 -8.66
C GLN A 446 17.48 32.22 -9.36
N ASP A 447 17.47 31.60 -10.53
CA ASP A 447 16.25 31.35 -11.29
C ASP A 447 15.30 30.39 -10.57
N MET A 448 15.84 29.36 -9.91
CA MET A 448 15.05 28.47 -9.05
C MET A 448 14.39 29.22 -7.89
N GLN A 449 15.14 30.09 -7.22
CA GLN A 449 14.61 30.87 -6.11
C GLN A 449 13.52 31.85 -6.58
N ASN A 450 13.76 32.55 -7.70
CA ASN A 450 12.79 33.46 -8.29
C ASN A 450 11.49 32.72 -8.68
N LEU A 451 11.61 31.56 -9.33
CA LEU A 451 10.45 30.74 -9.71
C LEU A 451 9.67 30.26 -8.47
N GLN A 452 10.37 29.83 -7.41
CA GLN A 452 9.75 29.39 -6.17
C GLN A 452 9.03 30.54 -5.44
N GLU A 453 9.63 31.73 -5.42
CA GLU A 453 9.01 32.94 -4.85
C GLU A 453 7.75 33.34 -5.62
N LEU A 454 7.79 33.31 -6.95
CA LEU A 454 6.62 33.58 -7.79
C LEU A 454 5.48 32.58 -7.50
N LEU A 455 5.79 31.29 -7.44
CA LEU A 455 4.80 30.25 -7.15
C LEU A 455 4.19 30.38 -5.75
N ARG A 456 5.01 30.69 -4.73
CA ARG A 456 4.52 30.94 -3.36
C ARG A 456 3.70 32.22 -3.23
N GLY A 457 3.88 33.18 -4.15
CA GLY A 457 3.13 34.42 -4.22
C GLY A 457 1.76 34.32 -4.90
N THR A 458 1.41 33.15 -5.44
CA THR A 458 0.10 32.90 -6.07
C THR A 458 -1.03 32.74 -5.04
N SER A 459 -2.26 32.53 -5.52
CA SER A 459 -3.40 32.11 -4.69
C SER A 459 -4.14 30.93 -5.34
N PRO A 460 -5.05 30.25 -4.63
CA PRO A 460 -5.90 29.21 -5.22
C PRO A 460 -6.72 29.70 -6.43
N GLU A 461 -7.10 30.97 -6.46
CA GLU A 461 -7.87 31.60 -7.55
C GLU A 461 -6.99 31.99 -8.75
N GLU A 462 -5.71 32.30 -8.51
CA GLU A 462 -4.73 32.68 -9.54
C GLU A 462 -3.41 31.87 -9.38
N PRO A 463 -3.42 30.56 -9.67
CA PRO A 463 -2.29 29.68 -9.35
C PRO A 463 -1.21 29.61 -10.45
N ASP A 464 -1.43 30.24 -11.60
CA ASP A 464 -0.59 30.06 -12.79
C ASP A 464 0.59 31.05 -12.84
N VAL A 465 1.79 30.54 -13.11
CA VAL A 465 3.02 31.33 -13.25
C VAL A 465 3.70 31.00 -14.57
N ARG A 466 4.20 32.05 -15.25
CA ARG A 466 5.13 31.92 -16.37
C ARG A 466 6.46 32.57 -16.02
N TYR A 467 7.56 31.86 -16.26
CA TYR A 467 8.90 32.34 -15.93
C TYR A 467 9.88 32.00 -17.05
N ARG A 468 10.70 32.97 -17.46
CA ARG A 468 11.71 32.75 -18.51
C ARG A 468 13.10 32.70 -17.90
N CYS A 469 13.85 31.67 -18.25
CA CYS A 469 15.23 31.53 -17.83
C CYS A 469 16.04 30.70 -18.82
N THR A 470 17.35 30.67 -18.61
CA THR A 470 18.25 29.79 -19.34
C THR A 470 18.30 28.44 -18.65
N THR A 471 17.97 27.37 -19.39
CA THR A 471 18.01 25.99 -18.90
C THR A 471 18.93 25.14 -19.75
N ARG A 472 19.69 24.25 -19.11
CA ARG A 472 20.61 23.36 -19.79
C ARG A 472 19.90 22.09 -20.26
N ILE A 473 19.66 21.99 -21.56
CA ILE A 473 19.00 20.85 -22.21
C ILE A 473 20.05 20.08 -23.01
N ARG A 474 20.21 18.79 -22.74
CA ARG A 474 21.20 17.90 -23.38
C ARG A 474 22.60 18.48 -23.45
N GLY A 475 23.01 19.15 -22.36
CA GLY A 475 24.33 19.73 -22.19
C GLY A 475 24.56 21.11 -22.84
N LYS A 476 23.56 21.69 -23.52
CA LYS A 476 23.60 23.03 -24.12
C LYS A 476 22.66 23.97 -23.39
N ASP A 477 22.92 25.27 -23.45
CA ASP A 477 22.05 26.29 -22.85
C ASP A 477 20.95 26.69 -23.83
N HIS A 478 19.71 26.70 -23.34
CA HIS A 478 18.49 26.98 -24.10
C HIS A 478 17.72 28.09 -23.38
N ALA A 479 17.14 29.02 -24.15
CA ALA A 479 16.16 29.96 -23.61
C ALA A 479 14.83 29.22 -23.48
N CYS A 480 14.27 29.21 -22.28
CA CYS A 480 13.09 28.41 -21.98
C CYS A 480 12.03 29.23 -21.23
N GLU A 481 10.76 28.91 -21.49
CA GLU A 481 9.61 29.41 -20.72
C GLU A 481 9.02 28.27 -19.87
N PHE A 482 9.05 28.45 -18.55
CA PHE A 482 8.41 27.59 -17.58
C PHE A 482 6.95 28.01 -17.44
N VAL A 483 6.03 27.09 -17.70
CA VAL A 483 4.59 27.27 -17.48
C VAL A 483 4.19 26.37 -16.33
N CYS A 484 3.84 26.98 -15.19
CA CYS A 484 3.65 26.29 -13.92
C CYS A 484 2.29 26.61 -13.32
N ARG A 485 1.74 25.68 -12.55
CA ARG A 485 0.58 25.88 -11.71
C ARG A 485 0.91 25.51 -10.26
N ALA A 486 0.64 26.42 -9.34
CA ALA A 486 0.75 26.20 -7.91
C ALA A 486 -0.38 25.30 -7.39
N VAL A 487 -0.04 24.44 -6.44
CA VAL A 487 -0.97 23.54 -5.73
C VAL A 487 -1.15 24.05 -4.31
N TRP A 488 -2.40 24.21 -3.90
CA TRP A 488 -2.80 24.76 -2.60
C TRP A 488 -3.67 23.76 -1.83
N SER A 489 -3.62 23.79 -0.50
CA SER A 489 -4.51 22.99 0.35
C SER A 489 -5.95 23.55 0.36
N ASP A 490 -6.93 22.66 0.51
CA ASP A 490 -8.37 22.99 0.58
C ASP A 490 -8.82 23.33 2.02
N GLU A 491 -7.95 23.98 2.79
CA GLU A 491 -8.20 24.38 4.17
C GLU A 491 -8.74 25.82 4.24
N GLU A 492 -9.37 26.22 5.36
CA GLU A 492 -9.83 27.61 5.59
C GLU A 492 -8.71 28.66 5.40
N LYS A 493 -7.45 28.25 5.57
CA LYS A 493 -6.26 29.03 5.21
C LYS A 493 -5.40 28.19 4.26
N PRO A 494 -5.55 28.39 2.94
CA PRO A 494 -4.81 27.63 1.94
C PRO A 494 -3.30 27.73 2.15
N GLN A 495 -2.63 26.59 2.14
CA GLN A 495 -1.18 26.48 2.24
C GLN A 495 -0.62 26.01 0.90
N TYR A 496 0.51 26.59 0.49
CA TYR A 496 1.21 26.18 -0.73
C TYR A 496 1.84 24.79 -0.53
N LEU A 497 1.35 23.81 -1.29
CA LEU A 497 1.78 22.42 -1.20
C LEU A 497 2.89 22.09 -2.20
N GLY A 498 2.94 22.80 -3.33
CA GLY A 498 3.82 22.45 -4.44
C GLY A 498 3.43 23.12 -5.74
N ALA A 499 4.01 22.64 -6.84
CA ALA A 499 3.64 23.08 -8.18
C ALA A 499 3.92 21.97 -9.19
N TYR A 500 3.18 21.98 -10.30
CA TYR A 500 3.51 21.18 -11.48
C TYR A 500 3.58 22.07 -12.71
N GLY A 501 4.35 21.67 -13.70
CA GLY A 501 4.56 22.50 -14.87
C GLY A 501 5.30 21.82 -16.00
N LYS A 502 5.46 22.58 -17.07
CA LYS A 502 6.24 22.19 -18.24
C LYS A 502 7.20 23.29 -18.68
N VAL A 503 8.24 22.89 -19.40
CA VAL A 503 9.25 23.78 -19.96
C VAL A 503 9.10 23.80 -21.48
N LEU A 504 8.93 25.00 -22.03
CA LEU A 504 8.90 25.26 -23.46
C LEU A 504 10.28 25.75 -23.90
N ASP A 505 10.86 25.12 -24.91
CA ASP A 505 12.12 25.57 -25.54
C ASP A 505 11.77 26.46 -26.74
N ASP A 506 12.37 27.65 -26.83
CA ASP A 506 12.13 28.62 -27.91
C ASP A 506 12.50 28.10 -29.32
N ARG A 507 13.03 26.87 -29.43
CA ARG A 507 13.36 26.17 -30.68
C ARG A 507 12.28 25.24 -31.22
N ASP A 508 11.18 25.05 -30.49
CA ASP A 508 10.06 24.18 -30.88
C ASP A 508 8.89 24.94 -31.57
N GLU A 509 9.16 26.11 -32.17
CA GLU A 509 8.27 26.74 -33.18
C GLU A 509 8.65 26.39 -34.63
#